data_AF-A0A7J4FY28-F1
#
_entry.id   AF-A0A7J4FY28-F1
#
_cell.length_a   1.000
_cell.length_b   1.000
_cell.length_c   1.000
_cell.angle_alpha   90.00
_cell.angle_beta   90.00
_cell.angle_gamma   90.00
#
_symmetry.space_group_name_H-M   'P 1'
#
loop_
_entity.id
_entity.type
_entity.pdbx_description
1 polymer ?
#
loop_
_entity_poly.entity_id
_entity_poly.type
_entity_poly.pdbx_seq_one_letter_code
_entity_poly.pdbx_strand_id
1 'polypeptide(L)'
;MAFRREAIEDLKFIEHKELKRGFRNEQHFGVQLILRGYDSIYVPNNFVYHIVRKSLSRVSRIEKKQLMKEEEIVRREIIKLLEGKVR
;
A
#
# COMPACT_ATOMS: atom_id res chain seq x y z
N MET A 1 -6.48 -2.84 -10.14
CA MET A 1 -6.59 -4.12 -9.42
C MET A 1 -8.06 -4.49 -9.31
N ALA A 2 -8.41 -5.77 -9.31
CA ALA A 2 -9.79 -6.25 -9.17
C ALA A 2 -9.83 -7.32 -8.08
N PHE A 3 -10.87 -7.31 -7.25
CA PHE A 3 -10.99 -8.17 -6.09
C PHE A 3 -12.39 -8.73 -5.98
N ARG A 4 -12.51 -9.92 -5.40
CA ARG A 4 -13.80 -10.43 -4.94
C ARG A 4 -14.18 -9.70 -3.65
N ARG A 5 -15.49 -9.54 -3.42
CA ARG A 5 -16.01 -8.78 -2.27
C ARG A 5 -15.55 -9.42 -0.96
N GLU A 6 -15.68 -10.73 -0.85
CA GLU A 6 -15.32 -11.52 0.33
C GLU A 6 -13.82 -11.42 0.68
N ALA A 7 -12.96 -11.12 -0.30
CA ALA A 7 -11.53 -10.94 -0.05
C ALA A 7 -11.24 -9.62 0.67
N ILE A 8 -12.05 -8.59 0.40
CA ILE A 8 -11.82 -7.21 0.85
C ILE A 8 -12.68 -6.80 2.04
N GLU A 9 -13.72 -7.57 2.36
CA GLU A 9 -14.62 -7.29 3.48
C GLU A 9 -13.85 -7.21 4.80
N ASP A 10 -14.11 -6.20 5.62
CA ASP A 10 -13.42 -5.93 6.89
C ASP A 10 -11.89 -5.68 6.81
N LEU A 11 -11.32 -5.48 5.62
CA LEU A 11 -9.95 -4.98 5.51
C LEU A 11 -9.88 -3.53 5.94
N LYS A 12 -8.80 -3.18 6.65
CA LYS A 12 -8.58 -1.81 7.12
C LYS A 12 -7.36 -1.21 6.41
N PHE A 13 -7.51 0.03 5.98
CA PHE A 13 -6.39 0.83 5.52
C PHE A 13 -5.69 1.46 6.71
N ILE A 14 -4.42 1.83 6.53
CA ILE A 14 -3.67 2.50 7.57
C ILE A 14 -4.22 3.92 7.72
N GLU A 15 -4.78 4.21 8.88
CA GLU A 15 -5.22 5.54 9.28
C GLU A 15 -4.19 6.13 10.23
N HIS A 16 -3.36 7.05 9.73
CA HIS A 16 -2.36 7.74 10.54
C HIS A 16 -2.32 9.22 10.17
N LYS A 17 -2.33 10.11 11.17
CA LYS A 17 -2.40 11.58 10.97
C LYS A 17 -1.27 12.14 10.09
N GLU A 18 -0.14 11.45 10.05
CA GLU A 18 1.04 11.85 9.27
C GLU A 18 1.09 11.23 7.87
N LEU A 19 0.21 10.28 7.55
CA LEU A 19 0.05 9.75 6.20
C LEU A 19 -0.85 10.70 5.42
N LYS A 20 -0.26 11.40 4.43
CA LYS A 20 -0.99 12.37 3.61
C LYS A 20 -1.26 11.83 2.22
N ARG A 21 -0.32 11.05 1.67
CA ARG A 21 -0.35 10.62 0.26
C ARG A 21 -0.80 9.17 0.10
N GLY A 22 -0.85 8.40 1.20
CA GLY A 22 -1.14 6.96 1.15
C GLY A 22 -0.10 6.18 0.36
N PHE A 23 1.15 6.67 0.32
CA PHE A 23 2.24 6.03 -0.39
C PHE A 23 2.45 4.61 0.17
N ARG A 24 2.52 3.60 -0.71
CA ARG A 24 2.63 2.16 -0.36
C ARG A 24 1.41 1.54 0.33
N ASN A 25 0.26 2.22 0.42
CA ASN A 25 -0.97 1.59 0.93
C ASN A 25 -1.39 0.36 0.12
N GLU A 26 -1.15 0.35 -1.20
CA GLU A 26 -1.41 -0.81 -2.06
C GLU A 26 -0.61 -2.05 -1.62
N GLN A 27 0.63 -1.86 -1.13
CA GLN A 27 1.47 -2.95 -0.65
C GLN A 27 0.96 -3.50 0.68
N HIS A 28 0.60 -2.62 1.63
CA HIS A 28 -0.02 -3.03 2.88
C HIS A 28 -1.33 -3.79 2.64
N PHE A 29 -2.15 -3.31 1.72
CA PHE A 29 -3.38 -3.98 1.30
C PHE A 29 -3.11 -5.36 0.68
N GLY A 30 -2.12 -5.48 -0.21
CA GLY A 30 -1.71 -6.76 -0.78
C GLY A 30 -1.23 -7.77 0.27
N VAL A 31 -0.45 -7.32 1.27
CA VAL A 31 -0.02 -8.17 2.39
C VAL A 31 -1.23 -8.68 3.18
N GLN A 32 -2.22 -7.84 3.46
CA GLN A 32 -3.44 -8.30 4.15
C GLN A 32 -4.18 -9.39 3.38
N LEU A 33 -4.29 -9.27 2.05
CA LEU A 33 -4.91 -10.29 1.20
C LEU A 33 -4.15 -11.62 1.25
N ILE A 34 -2.83 -11.58 1.12
CA ILE A 34 -1.98 -12.78 1.20
C ILE A 34 -2.11 -13.43 2.58
N LEU A 35 -2.09 -12.64 3.65
CA LEU A 35 -2.26 -13.16 5.02
C LEU A 35 -3.64 -13.79 5.23
N ARG A 36 -4.67 -13.39 4.48
CA ARG A 36 -5.99 -14.04 4.47
C ARG A 36 -6.07 -15.31 3.61
N GLY A 37 -4.98 -15.71 2.96
CA GLY A 37 -4.90 -16.90 2.13
C GLY A 37 -5.34 -16.69 0.69
N TYR A 38 -5.44 -15.44 0.23
CA TYR A 38 -5.74 -15.13 -1.16
C TYR A 38 -4.47 -14.96 -1.99
N ASP A 39 -4.46 -15.57 -3.18
CA ASP A 39 -3.41 -15.38 -4.16
C ASP A 39 -3.61 -14.11 -4.99
N SER A 40 -2.49 -13.55 -5.45
CA SER A 40 -2.47 -12.44 -6.41
C SER A 40 -2.03 -12.95 -7.78
N ILE A 41 -2.86 -12.75 -8.81
CA ILE A 41 -2.57 -13.16 -10.18
C ILE A 41 -2.28 -11.91 -11.01
N TYR A 42 -1.10 -11.89 -11.65
CA TYR A 42 -0.77 -10.88 -12.64
C TYR A 42 -1.33 -11.28 -14.02
N VAL A 43 -2.12 -10.41 -14.64
CA VAL A 43 -2.73 -10.64 -15.95
C VAL A 43 -2.08 -9.72 -16.99
N PRO A 44 -1.08 -10.19 -17.75
CA PRO A 44 -0.26 -9.32 -18.60
C PRO A 44 -1.04 -8.66 -19.76
N ASN A 45 -2.13 -9.27 -20.20
CA ASN A 45 -2.92 -8.81 -21.35
C ASN A 45 -4.19 -8.02 -20.94
N ASN A 46 -4.31 -7.61 -19.68
CA ASN A 46 -5.41 -6.79 -19.19
C ASN A 46 -4.91 -5.38 -18.89
N PHE A 47 -4.75 -4.58 -19.95
CA PHE A 47 -4.13 -3.26 -19.85
C PHE A 47 -5.00 -2.29 -19.06
N VAL A 48 -4.41 -1.70 -18.01
CA VAL A 48 -4.98 -0.56 -17.30
C VAL A 48 -4.16 0.67 -17.67
N TYR A 49 -4.80 1.67 -18.28
CA TYR A 49 -4.13 2.93 -18.62
C TYR A 49 -3.88 3.75 -17.35
N HIS A 50 -2.62 3.88 -16.97
CA HIS A 50 -2.18 4.73 -15.87
C HIS A 50 -1.51 6.00 -16.40
N ILE A 51 -2.03 7.17 -16.04
CA ILE A 51 -1.35 8.44 -16.32
C ILE A 51 -0.21 8.60 -15.32
N VAL A 52 1.00 8.25 -15.74
CA VAL A 52 2.21 8.49 -14.93
C VAL A 52 2.61 9.95 -15.08
N ARG A 53 2.23 10.78 -14.10
CA ARG A 53 2.79 12.14 -14.00
C ARG A 53 4.14 12.06 -13.32
N LYS A 54 5.22 12.20 -14.10
CA LYS A 54 6.54 12.49 -13.51
C LYS A 54 6.39 13.82 -12.78
N SER A 55 6.58 13.84 -11.47
CA SER A 55 6.48 15.07 -10.68
C SER A 55 7.44 16.11 -11.26
N LEU A 56 6.90 17.16 -11.89
CA LEU A 56 7.71 18.25 -12.45
C LEU A 56 8.18 19.22 -11.34
N SER A 57 7.59 19.13 -10.15
CA SER A 57 8.10 19.83 -8.97
C SER A 57 9.42 19.20 -8.53
N ARG A 58 10.44 20.04 -8.37
CA ARG A 58 11.64 19.69 -7.59
C ARG A 58 11.13 19.28 -6.22
N VAL A 59 11.20 17.99 -5.88
CA VAL A 59 10.82 17.51 -4.55
C VAL A 59 11.73 18.24 -3.56
N SER A 60 11.16 19.16 -2.81
CA SER A 60 11.90 19.90 -1.80
C SER A 60 12.49 18.91 -0.78
N ARG A 61 13.59 19.28 -0.12
CA ARG A 61 14.17 18.46 0.94
C ARG A 61 13.15 18.10 2.02
N ILE A 62 12.19 19.00 2.27
CA ILE A 62 11.09 18.83 3.22
C ILE A 62 10.12 17.75 2.73
N GLU A 63 9.70 17.80 1.47
CA GLU A 63 8.81 16.78 0.89
C GLU A 63 9.47 15.40 0.85
N LYS A 64 10.77 15.33 0.54
CA LYS A 64 11.52 14.07 0.59
C LYS A 64 11.56 13.49 2.01
N LYS A 65 11.82 14.33 3.01
CA LYS A 65 11.80 13.90 4.43
C LYS A 65 10.41 13.39 4.83
N GLN A 66 9.35 14.07 4.39
CA GLN A 66 7.99 13.64 4.64
C GLN A 66 7.67 12.30 3.96
N LEU A 67 8.10 12.10 2.70
CA LEU A 67 7.93 10.83 1.99
C LEU A 67 8.61 9.66 2.71
N MET A 68 9.86 9.86 3.17
CA MET A 68 10.55 8.82 3.94
C MET A 68 9.85 8.52 5.26
N LYS A 69 9.30 9.54 5.93
CA LYS A 69 8.52 9.35 7.17
C LYS A 69 7.23 8.56 6.91
N GLU A 70 6.49 8.91 5.86
CA GLU A 70 5.29 8.18 5.44
C GLU A 70 5.63 6.72 5.10
N GLU A 71 6.73 6.49 4.39
CA GLU A 71 7.21 5.16 4.06
C GLU A 71 7.56 4.32 5.30
N GLU A 72 8.21 4.94 6.29
CA GLU A 72 8.56 4.27 7.54
C GLU A 72 7.33 3.85 8.34
N ILE A 73 6.30 4.71 8.39
CA ILE A 73 5.01 4.39 9.04
C ILE A 73 4.39 3.16 8.38
N VAL A 74 4.24 3.16 7.06
CA VAL A 74 3.63 2.02 6.34
C VAL A 74 4.44 0.75 6.53
N ARG A 75 5.78 0.84 6.49
CA ARG A 75 6.65 -0.31 6.72
C ARG A 75 6.46 -0.91 8.11
N ARG A 76 6.33 -0.08 9.16
CA ARG A 76 6.07 -0.56 10.52
C ARG A 76 4.73 -1.28 10.63
N GLU A 77 3.68 -0.75 10.02
CA GLU A 77 2.36 -1.41 10.03
C GLU A 77 2.38 -2.74 9.27
N ILE A 78 3.09 -2.83 8.14
CA ILE A 78 3.30 -4.10 7.44
C ILE A 78 4.03 -5.12 8.35
N ILE A 79 5.06 -4.70 9.07
CA ILE A 79 5.79 -5.60 9.99
C ILE A 79 4.87 -6.10 11.10
N LYS A 80 4.07 -5.21 11.72
CA LYS A 80 3.09 -5.60 12.74
C LYS A 80 2.07 -6.61 12.22
N LEU A 81 1.58 -6.45 10.99
CA LEU A 81 0.68 -7.41 10.35
C LEU A 81 1.32 -8.79 10.21
N LEU A 82 2.59 -8.84 9.81
CA LEU A 82 3.32 -10.10 9.66
C LEU A 82 3.58 -10.76 11.03
N GLU A 83 4.00 -9.99 12.03
CA GLU A 83 4.26 -10.50 13.39
C GLU A 83 2.99 -11.01 14.08
N GLY A 84 1.85 -10.36 13.87
CA GLY A 84 0.56 -10.77 14.45
C GLY A 84 0.00 -12.09 13.92
N LYS A 85 0.57 -12.61 12.82
CA LYS A 85 0.19 -13.89 12.19
C LYS A 85 1.16 -15.04 12.52
N VAL A 86 2.31 -14.77 13.14
CA VAL A 86 3.36 -15.76 13.48
C VAL A 86 3.17 -16.34 14.91
N ARG A 87 2.03 -16.08 15.55
CA ARG A 87 1.65 -16.68 16.85
C ARG A 87 0.59 -17.76 16.68
#